data_AF-A0A9X0CUZ6-F1
#
_entry.id   AF-A0A9X0CUZ6-F1
#
_cell.length_a   1.000
_cell.length_b   1.000
_cell.length_c   1.000
_cell.angle_alpha   90.00
_cell.angle_beta   90.00
_cell.angle_gamma   90.00
#
_symmetry.space_group_name_H-M   'P 1'
#
loop_
_entity.id
_entity.type
_entity.pdbx_description
1 polymer ?
#
loop_
_entity_poly.entity_id
_entity_poly.type
_entity_poly.pdbx_seq_one_letter_code
_entity_poly.pdbx_strand_id
1 'polypeptide(L)'
;MIPAGYRLIIASNRDEFYFRPTAKARFWEKNPNLIAGMDLKPGKEGGAWLGMTTDGKFATVTNYRQAPKFFGPSTTGRGYLVPDFLKGDGNVESYLKTVSGQSEKYHGFNLLVGKLSQTDETKVGWYCNIEDKQVTMMEPGIHVLSNKVLNCSWTKMDYGRKDLLKY
;
A
#
# COMPACT_ATOMS: atom_id res chain seq x y z
N MET A 1 15.31 -17.14 4.66
CA MET A 1 14.08 -17.95 4.50
C MET A 1 12.95 -17.19 5.19
N ILE A 2 11.76 -17.07 4.59
CA ILE A 2 10.63 -16.49 5.36
C ILE A 2 10.39 -17.40 6.58
N PRO A 3 10.29 -16.87 7.81
CA PRO A 3 10.04 -17.68 9.01
C PRO A 3 8.86 -18.63 8.78
N ALA A 4 9.04 -19.91 9.08
CA ALA A 4 8.03 -20.93 8.83
C ALA A 4 6.69 -20.56 9.47
N GLY A 5 5.60 -20.62 8.69
CA GLY A 5 4.22 -20.42 9.17
C GLY A 5 3.51 -19.14 8.71
N TYR A 6 4.20 -18.20 8.05
CA TYR A 6 3.58 -16.97 7.55
C TYR A 6 3.42 -16.98 6.03
N ARG A 7 2.19 -16.71 5.53
CA ARG A 7 1.92 -16.52 4.08
C ARG A 7 2.43 -15.18 3.56
N LEU A 8 2.46 -14.17 4.42
CA LEU A 8 2.89 -12.82 4.09
C LEU A 8 3.44 -12.14 5.34
N ILE A 9 4.57 -11.46 5.19
CA ILE A 9 5.14 -10.55 6.19
C ILE A 9 5.26 -9.18 5.54
N ILE A 10 4.64 -8.17 6.16
CA ILE A 10 4.78 -6.77 5.74
C ILE A 10 5.44 -6.00 6.87
N ALA A 11 6.59 -5.41 6.57
CA ALA A 11 7.19 -4.36 7.37
C ALA A 11 7.06 -3.05 6.61
N SER A 12 6.38 -2.06 7.19
CA SER A 12 6.16 -0.76 6.56
C SER A 12 6.58 0.35 7.53
N ASN A 13 7.38 1.29 7.03
CA ASN A 13 7.75 2.49 7.78
C ASN A 13 7.06 3.70 7.17
N ARG A 14 6.26 4.40 7.97
CA ARG A 14 5.63 5.66 7.57
C ARG A 14 6.61 6.81 7.84
N ASP A 15 7.25 7.30 6.79
CA ASP A 15 8.07 8.51 6.84
C ASP A 15 7.21 9.74 6.51
N GLU A 16 6.70 10.40 7.55
CA GLU A 16 5.74 11.52 7.48
C GLU A 16 5.95 12.46 8.67
N PHE A 17 5.50 13.71 8.54
CA PHE A 17 5.61 14.72 9.60
C PHE A 17 5.01 14.24 10.93
N TYR A 18 5.80 14.32 12.00
CA TYR A 18 5.39 13.91 13.36
C TYR A 18 4.11 14.58 13.84
N PHE A 19 3.89 15.84 13.45
CA PHE A 19 2.74 16.63 13.85
C PHE A 19 1.48 16.37 13.01
N ARG A 20 1.53 15.48 12.00
CA ARG A 20 0.32 15.09 11.27
C ARG A 20 -0.53 14.18 12.16
N PRO A 21 -1.73 14.62 12.59
CA PRO A 21 -2.52 13.87 13.56
C PRO A 21 -3.03 12.56 12.95
N THR A 22 -2.94 11.47 13.73
CA THR A 22 -3.40 10.13 13.33
C THR A 22 -3.98 9.38 14.52
N ALA A 23 -4.90 8.47 14.26
CA ALA A 23 -5.32 7.45 15.22
C ALA A 23 -4.45 6.20 15.05
N LYS A 24 -4.13 5.55 16.18
CA LYS A 24 -3.47 4.24 16.20
C LYS A 24 -4.31 3.20 15.46
N ALA A 25 -3.66 2.14 14.99
CA ALA A 25 -4.36 1.02 14.37
C ALA A 25 -5.36 0.41 15.35
N ARG A 26 -6.62 0.34 14.91
CA ARG A 26 -7.74 -0.26 15.63
C ARG A 26 -8.73 -0.80 14.62
N PHE A 27 -9.62 -1.68 15.06
CA PHE A 27 -10.79 -2.02 14.27
C PHE A 27 -11.68 -0.78 14.10
N TRP A 28 -12.13 -0.54 12.88
CA TRP A 28 -12.95 0.63 12.57
C TRP A 28 -14.40 0.38 12.97
N GLU A 29 -15.03 1.32 13.67
CA GLU A 29 -16.40 1.16 14.18
C GLU A 29 -17.43 0.84 13.08
N LYS A 30 -17.34 1.53 11.93
CA LYS A 30 -18.23 1.29 10.79
C LYS A 30 -17.87 0.05 9.97
N ASN A 31 -16.68 -0.51 10.17
CA ASN A 31 -16.13 -1.63 9.40
C ASN A 31 -15.33 -2.53 10.35
N PRO A 32 -16.01 -3.31 11.23
CA PRO A 32 -15.35 -4.02 12.34
C PRO A 32 -14.39 -5.12 11.88
N ASN A 33 -14.46 -5.52 10.60
CA ASN A 33 -13.51 -6.46 10.00
C ASN A 33 -12.20 -5.80 9.56
N LEU A 34 -12.13 -4.46 9.51
CA LEU A 34 -10.99 -3.68 9.01
C LEU A 34 -10.19 -3.12 10.19
N ILE A 35 -8.90 -3.48 10.25
CA ILE A 35 -7.92 -2.88 11.16
C ILE A 35 -6.92 -2.02 10.38
N ALA A 36 -6.84 -0.74 10.74
CA ALA A 36 -5.90 0.20 10.15
C ALA A 36 -5.72 1.41 11.07
N GLY A 37 -4.58 2.09 10.97
CA GLY A 37 -4.46 3.47 11.46
C GLY A 37 -5.35 4.40 10.64
N MET A 38 -5.66 5.59 11.16
CA MET A 38 -6.51 6.56 10.47
C MET A 38 -5.83 7.93 10.44
N ASP A 39 -5.82 8.57 9.27
CA ASP A 39 -5.44 9.97 9.15
C ASP A 39 -6.53 10.84 9.81
N LEU A 40 -6.12 11.76 10.67
CA LEU A 40 -7.01 12.70 11.36
C LEU A 40 -6.76 14.13 10.87
N LYS A 41 -5.91 14.32 9.86
CA LYS A 41 -5.66 15.65 9.30
C LYS A 41 -6.96 16.18 8.66
N PRO A 42 -7.35 17.44 8.94
CA PRO A 42 -8.51 18.08 8.31
C PRO A 42 -8.52 17.95 6.79
N GLY A 43 -9.63 17.45 6.24
CA GLY A 43 -9.82 17.17 4.82
C GLY A 43 -9.14 15.89 4.30
N LYS A 44 -8.59 15.06 5.20
CA LYS A 44 -7.97 13.76 4.90
C LYS A 44 -8.47 12.65 5.84
N GLU A 45 -9.45 12.94 6.67
CA GLU A 45 -10.01 12.02 7.65
C GLU A 45 -10.52 10.74 7.00
N GLY A 46 -10.22 9.60 7.61
CA GLY A 46 -10.61 8.29 7.09
C GLY A 46 -9.66 7.71 6.04
N GLY A 47 -8.57 8.39 5.70
CA GLY A 47 -7.46 7.78 4.97
C GLY A 47 -6.60 6.86 5.85
N ALA A 48 -5.88 5.93 5.24
CA ALA A 48 -4.91 5.05 5.89
C ALA A 48 -3.67 4.81 5.01
N TRP A 49 -2.57 4.39 5.62
CA TRP A 49 -1.33 4.03 4.90
C TRP A 49 -1.15 2.53 4.72
N LEU A 50 -1.58 1.76 5.73
CA LEU A 50 -1.54 0.31 5.77
C LEU A 50 -2.77 -0.15 6.55
N GLY A 51 -3.42 -1.20 6.05
CA GLY A 51 -4.51 -1.84 6.73
C GLY A 51 -4.74 -3.25 6.22
N MET A 52 -5.52 -4.00 6.98
CA MET A 52 -5.93 -5.35 6.63
C MET A 52 -7.33 -5.65 7.14
N THR A 53 -7.92 -6.70 6.61
CA THR A 53 -9.20 -7.24 7.09
C THR A 53 -9.06 -8.65 7.64
N THR A 54 -10.00 -9.04 8.49
CA THR A 54 -10.10 -10.40 9.03
C THR A 54 -10.35 -11.47 7.97
N ASP A 55 -10.92 -11.10 6.80
CA ASP A 55 -11.09 -11.97 5.64
C ASP A 55 -9.87 -12.01 4.69
N GLY A 56 -8.73 -11.46 5.12
CA GLY A 56 -7.46 -11.63 4.42
C GLY A 56 -7.13 -10.59 3.34
N LYS A 57 -7.92 -9.50 3.21
CA LYS A 57 -7.50 -8.37 2.35
C LYS A 57 -6.43 -7.56 3.06
N PHE A 58 -5.45 -7.05 2.32
CA PHE A 58 -4.54 -6.02 2.81
C PHE A 58 -4.29 -4.98 1.73
N ALA A 59 -3.97 -3.76 2.16
CA ALA A 59 -3.57 -2.69 1.27
C ALA A 59 -2.55 -1.79 1.96
N THR A 60 -1.58 -1.30 1.18
CA THR A 60 -0.62 -0.29 1.62
C THR A 60 -0.31 0.67 0.49
N VAL A 61 -0.06 1.92 0.86
CA VAL A 61 0.31 3.00 -0.08
C VAL A 61 1.59 3.67 0.37
N THR A 62 2.50 3.93 -0.57
CA THR A 62 3.70 4.74 -0.34
C THR A 62 3.71 5.94 -1.28
N ASN A 63 4.34 7.04 -0.87
CA ASN A 63 4.52 8.20 -1.74
C ASN A 63 5.55 7.87 -2.82
N TYR A 64 5.36 8.31 -4.06
CA TYR A 64 6.43 8.36 -5.05
C TYR A 64 7.10 9.74 -4.98
N ARG A 65 8.43 9.80 -4.85
CA ARG A 65 9.17 11.05 -4.71
C ARG A 65 9.28 11.75 -6.06
N GLN A 66 8.66 12.92 -6.18
CA GLN A 66 8.76 13.77 -7.37
C GLN A 66 9.29 15.15 -6.99
N ALA A 67 9.89 15.85 -7.96
CA ALA A 67 10.25 17.25 -7.79
C ALA A 67 8.97 18.11 -7.65
N PRO A 68 8.99 19.18 -6.83
CA PRO A 68 7.79 19.98 -6.55
C PRO A 68 7.08 20.54 -7.78
N LYS A 69 7.81 20.81 -8.87
CA LYS A 69 7.27 21.27 -10.15
C LYS A 69 6.28 20.31 -10.81
N PHE A 70 6.26 19.04 -10.39
CA PHE A 70 5.33 18.02 -10.89
C PHE A 70 4.08 17.87 -10.02
N PHE A 71 3.97 18.63 -8.92
CA PHE A 71 2.74 18.67 -8.15
C PHE A 71 1.71 19.55 -8.87
N GLY A 72 0.82 18.91 -9.63
CA GLY A 72 -0.40 19.55 -10.11
C GLY A 72 -1.41 19.77 -8.97
N PRO A 73 -2.54 20.44 -9.26
CA PRO A 73 -3.67 20.57 -8.35
C PRO A 73 -4.40 19.22 -8.20
N SER A 74 -3.73 18.21 -7.66
CA SER A 74 -4.36 16.97 -7.25
C SER A 74 -5.12 17.23 -5.95
N THR A 75 -6.40 16.89 -5.95
CA THR A 75 -7.32 17.20 -4.86
C THR A 75 -7.51 16.00 -3.91
N THR A 76 -7.39 14.77 -4.42
CA THR A 76 -7.74 13.56 -3.66
C THR A 76 -6.56 13.03 -2.83
N GLY A 77 -6.84 12.68 -1.57
CA GLY A 77 -5.85 12.03 -0.71
C GLY A 77 -5.62 10.56 -1.12
N ARG A 78 -4.37 10.19 -1.39
CA ARG A 78 -3.99 8.79 -1.68
C ARG A 78 -4.33 7.82 -0.54
N GLY A 79 -4.41 8.31 0.69
CA GLY A 79 -4.76 7.50 1.86
C GLY A 79 -6.13 6.84 1.77
N TYR A 80 -7.03 7.32 0.90
CA TYR A 80 -8.34 6.69 0.69
C TYR A 80 -8.26 5.38 -0.12
N LEU A 81 -7.21 5.20 -0.92
CA LEU A 81 -7.01 3.99 -1.72
C LEU A 81 -6.88 2.71 -0.87
N VAL A 82 -6.41 2.84 0.37
CA VAL A 82 -6.28 1.71 1.30
C VAL A 82 -7.65 1.24 1.80
N PRO A 83 -8.43 2.06 2.54
CA PRO A 83 -9.74 1.64 3.02
C PRO A 83 -10.73 1.33 1.89
N ASP A 84 -10.63 1.97 0.72
CA ASP A 84 -11.51 1.69 -0.41
C ASP A 84 -11.34 0.24 -0.90
N PHE A 85 -10.10 -0.26 -1.02
CA PHE A 85 -9.84 -1.68 -1.32
C PHE A 85 -10.35 -2.60 -0.21
N LEU A 86 -10.04 -2.27 1.05
CA LEU A 86 -10.36 -3.11 2.20
C LEU A 86 -11.87 -3.25 2.42
N LYS A 87 -12.68 -2.26 2.00
CA LYS A 87 -14.14 -2.31 2.03
C LYS A 87 -14.75 -2.98 0.79
N GLY A 88 -14.00 -3.09 -0.29
CA GLY A 88 -14.44 -3.72 -1.54
C GLY A 88 -14.50 -5.24 -1.49
N ASP A 89 -14.74 -5.85 -2.66
CA ASP A 89 -14.85 -7.30 -2.86
C ASP A 89 -13.51 -8.07 -2.69
N GLY A 90 -12.39 -7.36 -2.81
CA GLY A 90 -11.05 -7.93 -2.74
C GLY A 90 -10.50 -8.42 -4.09
N ASN A 91 -11.12 -8.06 -5.22
CA ASN A 91 -10.57 -8.33 -6.54
C ASN A 91 -9.39 -7.41 -6.83
N VAL A 92 -8.18 -7.94 -6.60
CA VAL A 92 -6.89 -7.23 -6.71
C VAL A 92 -6.71 -6.55 -8.07
N GLU A 93 -6.85 -7.31 -9.16
CA GLU A 93 -6.56 -6.80 -10.50
C GLU A 93 -7.60 -5.76 -10.95
N SER A 94 -8.89 -6.04 -10.70
CA SER A 94 -9.99 -5.11 -11.02
C SER A 94 -9.82 -3.77 -10.29
N TYR A 95 -9.48 -3.83 -9.00
CA TYR A 95 -9.27 -2.64 -8.20
C TYR A 95 -8.09 -1.81 -8.71
N LEU A 96 -6.94 -2.43 -8.98
CA LEU A 96 -5.77 -1.73 -9.51
C LEU A 96 -6.03 -1.13 -10.90
N LYS A 97 -6.80 -1.80 -11.76
CA LYS A 97 -7.24 -1.24 -13.06
C LYS A 97 -8.11 -0.01 -12.88
N THR A 98 -9.04 -0.04 -11.92
CA THR A 98 -9.90 1.11 -11.59
C THR A 98 -9.07 2.29 -11.08
N VAL A 99 -8.09 2.04 -10.22
CA VAL A 99 -7.18 3.08 -9.72
C VAL A 99 -6.31 3.65 -10.84
N SER A 100 -5.79 2.80 -11.74
CA SER A 100 -5.00 3.21 -12.89
C SER A 100 -5.77 4.14 -13.84
N GLY A 101 -7.04 3.82 -14.12
CA GLY A 101 -7.93 4.67 -14.92
C GLY A 101 -8.26 6.03 -14.29
N GLN A 102 -7.93 6.23 -13.01
CA GLN A 102 -8.14 7.47 -12.28
C GLN A 102 -6.82 8.08 -11.76
N SER A 103 -5.68 7.64 -12.31
CA SER A 103 -4.34 7.95 -11.81
C SER A 103 -4.03 9.44 -11.73
N GLU A 104 -4.57 10.25 -12.64
CA GLU A 104 -4.38 11.70 -12.70
C GLU A 104 -4.98 12.45 -11.51
N LYS A 105 -5.91 11.84 -10.77
CA LYS A 105 -6.51 12.45 -9.57
C LYS A 105 -5.54 12.52 -8.39
N TYR A 106 -4.41 11.80 -8.44
CA TYR A 106 -3.50 11.60 -7.32
C TYR A 106 -2.09 12.10 -7.63
N HIS A 107 -1.41 12.67 -6.63
CA HIS A 107 0.06 12.81 -6.66
C HIS A 107 0.75 11.46 -6.74
N GLY A 108 2.05 11.43 -7.11
CA GLY A 108 2.81 10.20 -7.27
C GLY A 108 2.72 9.22 -6.09
N PHE A 109 2.44 7.95 -6.36
CA PHE A 109 2.30 6.89 -5.37
C PHE A 109 2.68 5.51 -5.90
N ASN A 110 2.89 4.61 -4.95
CA ASN A 110 2.81 3.17 -5.17
C ASN A 110 1.67 2.62 -4.32
N LEU A 111 0.87 1.73 -4.91
CA LEU A 111 -0.20 1.02 -4.24
C LEU A 111 0.07 -0.47 -4.34
N LEU A 112 0.04 -1.15 -3.20
CA LEU A 112 0.13 -2.59 -3.09
C LEU A 112 -1.14 -3.10 -2.42
N VAL A 113 -1.87 -4.00 -3.06
CA VAL A 113 -3.07 -4.62 -2.51
C VAL A 113 -3.02 -6.11 -2.69
N GLY A 114 -3.67 -6.85 -1.80
CA GLY A 114 -3.74 -8.29 -1.95
C GLY A 114 -4.88 -8.93 -1.18
N LYS A 115 -5.23 -10.14 -1.59
CA LYS A 115 -6.17 -11.02 -0.90
C LYS A 115 -5.47 -12.34 -0.60
N LEU A 116 -5.22 -12.55 0.69
CA LEU A 116 -4.73 -13.80 1.23
C LEU A 116 -5.90 -14.80 1.24
N SER A 117 -5.72 -15.97 0.64
CA SER A 117 -6.64 -17.10 0.80
C SER A 117 -5.93 -18.22 1.56
N GLN A 118 -6.68 -19.05 2.29
CA GLN A 118 -6.17 -20.28 2.91
C GLN A 118 -6.26 -21.48 1.96
N THR A 119 -7.32 -21.52 1.16
CA THR A 119 -7.69 -22.62 0.27
C THR A 119 -7.33 -22.35 -1.19
N ASP A 120 -7.40 -21.08 -1.59
CA ASP A 120 -7.15 -20.63 -2.96
C ASP A 120 -5.78 -19.94 -3.06
N GLU A 121 -5.49 -19.49 -4.27
CA GLU A 121 -4.32 -18.68 -4.57
C GLU A 121 -4.34 -17.34 -3.81
N THR A 122 -3.22 -17.01 -3.18
CA THR A 122 -2.98 -15.66 -2.66
C THR A 122 -2.63 -14.74 -3.80
N LYS A 123 -3.39 -13.65 -3.97
CA LYS A 123 -3.16 -12.67 -5.03
C LYS A 123 -2.63 -11.39 -4.43
N VAL A 124 -1.52 -10.89 -4.97
CA VAL A 124 -0.92 -9.61 -4.61
C VAL A 124 -0.63 -8.85 -5.89
N GLY A 125 -1.00 -7.56 -5.91
CA GLY A 125 -0.80 -6.71 -7.07
C GLY A 125 -0.27 -5.34 -6.66
N TRP A 126 0.56 -4.79 -7.54
CA TRP A 126 1.19 -3.49 -7.39
C TRP A 126 0.85 -2.58 -8.56
N TYR A 127 0.77 -1.29 -8.28
CA TYR A 127 0.64 -0.23 -9.28
C TYR A 127 1.40 1.03 -8.86
N CYS A 128 2.10 1.65 -9.81
CA CYS A 128 2.66 2.99 -9.68
C CYS A 128 2.04 3.92 -10.73
N ASN A 129 1.62 5.12 -10.33
CA ASN A 129 1.01 6.08 -11.26
C ASN A 129 2.03 6.97 -11.98
N ILE A 130 3.34 6.82 -11.73
CA ILE A 130 4.40 7.65 -12.30
C ILE A 130 5.23 6.89 -13.34
N GLU A 131 6.00 5.91 -12.89
CA GLU A 131 6.82 5.03 -13.72
C GLU A 131 6.09 3.69 -13.88
N ASP A 132 6.29 2.99 -15.00
CA ASP A 132 5.72 1.66 -15.27
C ASP A 132 4.22 1.57 -14.89
N LYS A 133 3.41 2.45 -15.50
CA LYS A 133 1.96 2.65 -15.25
C LYS A 133 1.08 1.45 -15.64
N GLN A 134 1.61 0.25 -15.52
CA GLN A 134 0.93 -1.01 -15.73
C GLN A 134 0.58 -1.63 -14.38
N VAL A 135 -0.56 -2.33 -14.34
CA VAL A 135 -0.90 -3.16 -13.19
C VAL A 135 -0.04 -4.41 -13.24
N THR A 136 0.67 -4.70 -12.14
CA THR A 136 1.57 -5.86 -12.06
C THR A 136 1.11 -6.80 -10.95
N MET A 137 0.84 -8.05 -11.31
CA MET A 137 0.63 -9.13 -10.34
C MET A 137 2.00 -9.60 -9.83
N MET A 138 2.10 -9.81 -8.53
CA MET A 138 3.38 -10.10 -7.87
C MET A 138 3.57 -11.59 -7.65
N GLU A 139 4.73 -12.08 -8.10
CA GLU A 139 5.18 -13.44 -7.80
C GLU A 139 5.63 -13.58 -6.34
N PRO A 140 5.56 -14.79 -5.76
CA PRO A 140 6.11 -15.06 -4.43
C PRO A 140 7.59 -14.68 -4.32
N GLY A 141 7.95 -13.97 -3.26
CA GLY A 141 9.35 -13.57 -3.04
C GLY A 141 9.50 -12.39 -2.08
N ILE A 142 10.74 -11.91 -1.96
CA ILE A 142 11.07 -10.73 -1.16
C ILE A 142 11.00 -9.51 -2.06
N HIS A 143 10.05 -8.64 -1.76
CA HIS A 143 9.83 -7.40 -2.48
C HIS A 143 10.12 -6.22 -1.57
N VAL A 144 10.78 -5.20 -2.12
CA VAL A 144 11.07 -3.97 -1.38
C VAL A 144 10.46 -2.80 -2.13
N LEU A 145 9.70 -2.00 -1.41
CA LEU A 145 9.04 -0.80 -1.91
C LEU A 145 9.47 0.40 -1.07
N SER A 146 9.89 1.46 -1.76
CA SER A 146 10.28 2.74 -1.15
C SER A 146 9.51 3.87 -1.84
N ASN A 147 10.07 5.07 -1.86
CA ASN A 147 9.50 6.23 -2.53
C ASN A 147 9.78 6.29 -4.05
N LYS A 148 9.96 5.13 -4.69
CA LYS A 148 10.18 4.96 -6.13
C LYS A 148 9.51 3.66 -6.59
N VAL A 149 9.80 3.16 -7.79
CA VAL A 149 9.27 1.88 -8.29
C VAL A 149 9.71 0.68 -7.46
N LEU A 150 8.89 -0.36 -7.52
CA LEU A 150 9.12 -1.64 -6.87
C LEU A 150 10.50 -2.21 -7.24
N ASN A 151 11.24 -2.71 -6.25
CA ASN A 151 12.52 -3.40 -6.41
C ASN A 151 13.66 -2.60 -7.09
N CYS A 152 13.55 -1.27 -7.25
CA CYS A 152 14.64 -0.48 -7.82
C CYS A 152 15.95 -0.61 -7.03
N SER A 153 17.10 -0.58 -7.72
CA SER A 153 18.42 -0.59 -7.09
C SER A 153 18.68 0.72 -6.35
N TRP A 154 18.45 0.71 -5.05
CA TRP A 154 18.74 1.82 -4.15
C TRP A 154 19.45 1.27 -2.91
N THR A 155 20.48 1.96 -2.44
CA THR A 155 21.38 1.47 -1.38
C THR A 155 20.64 1.07 -0.10
N LYS A 156 19.53 1.76 0.23
CA LYS A 156 18.63 1.40 1.35
C LYS A 156 17.82 0.12 1.12
N MET A 157 17.41 -0.16 -0.12
CA MET A 157 16.64 -1.36 -0.46
C MET A 157 17.53 -2.60 -0.47
N ASP A 158 18.77 -2.45 -0.93
CA ASP A 158 19.76 -3.54 -0.89
C ASP A 158 20.12 -3.91 0.56
N TYR A 159 20.19 -2.94 1.46
CA TYR A 159 20.39 -3.19 2.89
C TYR A 159 19.20 -3.97 3.50
N GLY A 160 17.96 -3.49 3.29
CA GLY A 160 16.76 -4.17 3.80
C GLY A 160 16.57 -5.59 3.23
N ARG A 161 16.83 -5.78 1.93
CA ARG A 161 16.77 -7.10 1.28
C ARG A 161 17.83 -8.04 1.86
N LYS A 162 19.08 -7.57 2.04
CA LYS A 162 20.16 -8.37 2.63
C LYS A 162 19.87 -8.78 4.07
N ASP A 163 19.27 -7.92 4.88
CA ASP A 163 18.95 -8.26 6.27
C ASP A 163 17.75 -9.20 6.38
N LEU A 164 16.73 -9.05 5.53
CA LEU A 164 15.61 -10.00 5.44
C LEU A 164 16.03 -11.40 4.94
N LEU A 165 17.09 -11.49 4.14
CA LEU A 165 17.63 -12.78 3.66
C LEU A 165 18.44 -13.54 4.73
N LYS A 166 18.85 -12.88 5.82
CA LYS A 166 19.60 -13.49 6.94
C LYS A 166 18.72 -14.20 7.96
N TYR A 167 17.42 -13.94 7.93
CA TYR A 167 16.37 -14.72 8.58
C TYR A 167 15.81 -15.69 7.55
#